data_AF-A0A965P5J5-F1
#
_entry.id   AF-A0A965P5J5-F1
#
_cell.length_a   1.000
_cell.length_b   1.000
_cell.length_c   1.000
_cell.angle_alpha   90.00
_cell.angle_beta   90.00
_cell.angle_gamma   90.00
#
_symmetry.space_group_name_H-M   'P 1'
#
loop_
_entity.id
_entity.type
_entity.pdbx_description
1 polymer ?
#
loop_
_entity_poly.entity_id
_entity_poly.type
_entity_poly.pdbx_seq_one_letter_code
_entity_poly.pdbx_strand_id
1 'polypeptide(L)'
;MGAGIPRCIQAIKNGKGSTQMMTVYATRRCAVCHKTGTIMVDEQELLHYLRGNYVQDSFKTMPAPLREQIITGTHPECWQKMFGTELKETIND
;
A
#
# COMPACT_ATOMS: atom_id res chain seq x y z
N MET A 1 -13.24 48.23 -40.25
CA MET A 1 -11.80 48.48 -40.05
C MET A 1 -11.55 48.43 -38.55
N GLY A 2 -10.76 47.47 -38.07
CA GLY A 2 -10.51 47.25 -36.65
C GLY A 2 -10.07 45.81 -36.41
N ALA A 3 -8.76 45.63 -36.40
CA ALA A 3 -8.02 44.37 -36.45
C ALA A 3 -8.48 43.27 -35.48
N GLY A 4 -8.43 42.02 -35.96
CA GLY A 4 -8.43 40.85 -35.10
C GLY A 4 -7.10 40.69 -34.37
N ILE A 5 -7.15 40.04 -33.21
CA ILE A 5 -6.04 39.27 -32.66
C ILE A 5 -6.65 37.98 -32.07
N PRO A 6 -6.39 36.81 -32.68
CA PRO A 6 -6.58 35.53 -32.01
C PRO A 6 -5.33 35.17 -31.20
N ARG A 7 -5.53 34.28 -30.23
CA ARG A 7 -4.53 33.54 -29.41
C ARG A 7 -4.21 34.11 -28.02
N CYS A 8 -4.66 33.38 -27.02
CA CYS A 8 -3.76 32.74 -26.04
C CYS A 8 -4.46 31.45 -25.61
N ILE A 9 -4.00 30.29 -26.09
CA ILE A 9 -3.02 29.45 -25.40
C ILE A 9 -3.52 29.09 -24.00
N GLN A 10 -4.14 27.93 -23.84
CA GLN A 10 -3.71 26.97 -22.83
C GLN A 10 -4.20 25.58 -23.24
N ALA A 11 -3.38 24.93 -24.06
CA ALA A 11 -3.30 23.49 -24.09
C ALA A 11 -2.58 23.00 -22.81
N ILE A 12 -2.67 21.68 -22.59
CA ILE A 12 -1.83 20.79 -21.78
C ILE A 12 -1.85 20.95 -20.24
N LYS A 13 -2.61 20.04 -19.60
CA LYS A 13 -2.11 19.28 -18.43
C LYS A 13 -2.23 17.79 -18.70
N ASN A 14 -1.47 17.30 -19.68
CA ASN A 14 -1.05 15.90 -19.67
C ASN A 14 0.09 15.79 -18.65
N GLY A 15 -0.13 15.02 -17.60
CA GLY A 15 0.84 14.86 -16.52
C GLY A 15 0.37 13.90 -15.44
N LYS A 16 -0.09 12.71 -15.83
CA LYS A 16 -0.25 11.57 -14.92
C LYS A 16 0.78 10.50 -15.26
N GLY A 17 2.05 10.89 -15.24
CA GLY A 17 3.14 9.95 -15.00
C GLY A 17 3.26 9.82 -13.49
N SER A 18 2.65 8.79 -12.91
CA SER A 18 2.90 8.44 -11.50
C SER A 18 4.34 7.93 -11.42
N THR A 19 5.28 8.80 -11.08
CA THR A 19 6.60 8.37 -10.61
C THR A 19 6.36 7.56 -9.34
N GLN A 20 6.42 6.23 -9.45
CA GLN A 20 6.31 5.35 -8.29
C GLN A 20 7.57 5.54 -7.45
N MET A 21 7.43 6.28 -6.36
CA MET A 21 8.49 6.50 -5.39
C MET A 21 8.30 5.44 -4.31
N MET A 22 9.16 4.42 -4.32
CA MET A 22 9.16 3.40 -3.27
C MET A 22 9.81 3.98 -2.02
N THR A 23 9.10 3.89 -0.89
CA THR A 23 9.58 4.34 0.41
C THR A 23 9.51 3.20 1.43
N VAL A 24 10.43 3.23 2.39
CA VAL A 24 10.46 2.27 3.49
C VAL A 24 9.57 2.79 4.61
N TYR A 25 8.53 2.02 4.95
CA TYR A 25 7.64 2.32 6.06
C TYR A 25 7.89 1.36 7.22
N ALA A 26 8.18 1.91 8.41
CA ALA A 26 8.31 1.15 9.64
C ALA A 26 6.94 0.85 10.23
N THR A 27 6.62 -0.43 10.44
CA THR A 27 5.36 -0.88 11.02
C THR A 27 5.41 -0.88 12.55
N ARG A 28 4.25 -1.02 13.18
CA ARG A 28 4.14 -1.19 14.64
C ARG A 28 4.93 -2.42 15.11
N ARG A 29 5.26 -2.44 16.40
CA ARG A 29 5.90 -3.58 17.05
C ARG A 29 4.96 -4.79 17.00
N CYS A 30 5.46 -5.91 16.49
CA CYS A 30 4.70 -7.15 16.45
C CYS A 30 4.32 -7.61 17.87
N ALA A 31 3.06 -7.97 18.08
CA ALA A 31 2.58 -8.47 19.37
C ALA A 31 3.15 -9.86 19.74
N VAL A 32 3.64 -10.61 18.75
CA VAL A 32 4.11 -12.00 18.91
C VAL A 32 5.62 -12.06 19.15
N CYS A 33 6.42 -11.49 18.24
CA CYS A 33 7.89 -11.55 18.33
C CYS A 33 8.50 -10.30 18.98
N HIS A 34 7.70 -9.28 19.23
CA HIS A 34 8.12 -8.02 19.85
C HIS A 34 9.20 -7.25 19.09
N LYS A 35 9.37 -7.53 17.80
CA LYS A 35 10.26 -6.77 16.90
C LYS A 35 9.44 -5.85 16.00
N THR A 36 10.05 -4.75 15.56
CA THR A 36 9.47 -3.87 14.52
C THR A 36 9.72 -4.46 13.14
N GLY A 37 8.78 -4.28 12.23
CA GLY A 37 8.94 -4.63 10.81
C GLY A 37 9.14 -3.40 9.95
N THR A 38 9.69 -3.60 8.77
CA THR A 38 9.75 -2.58 7.71
C THR A 38 9.21 -3.18 6.43
N ILE A 39 8.42 -2.39 5.70
CA ILE A 39 7.89 -2.78 4.39
C ILE A 39 8.22 -1.70 3.37
N MET A 40 8.37 -2.11 2.11
CA MET A 40 8.51 -1.19 0.99
C MET A 40 7.13 -0.93 0.41
N VAL A 41 6.75 0.35 0.32
CA VAL A 41 5.44 0.78 -0.17
C VAL A 41 5.58 1.96 -1.12
N ASP A 42 4.59 2.14 -1.99
CA ASP A 42 4.52 3.37 -2.77
C ASP A 42 4.21 4.57 -1.87
N GLU A 43 4.92 5.68 -2.09
CA GLU A 43 4.78 6.89 -1.30
C GLU A 43 3.36 7.48 -1.40
N GLN A 44 2.71 7.42 -2.56
CA GLN A 44 1.36 7.97 -2.71
C GLN A 44 0.35 7.12 -1.94
N GLU A 45 0.44 5.80 -2.05
CA GLU A 45 -0.40 4.87 -1.28
C GLU A 45 -0.21 5.05 0.23
N LEU A 46 1.05 5.24 0.67
CA LEU A 46 1.36 5.51 2.07
C LEU A 46 0.75 6.84 2.54
N LEU A 47 0.86 7.92 1.75
CA LEU A 47 0.25 9.20 2.08
C LEU A 47 -1.28 9.10 2.13
N HIS A 48 -1.90 8.29 1.28
CA HIS A 48 -3.33 8.01 1.34
C HIS A 48 -3.71 7.32 2.66
N TYR A 49 -2.94 6.32 3.09
CA TYR A 49 -3.14 5.66 4.37
C TYR A 49 -2.94 6.62 5.56
N LEU A 50 -1.87 7.42 5.55
CA LEU A 50 -1.56 8.38 6.62
C LEU A 50 -2.62 9.49 6.78
N ARG A 51 -3.41 9.76 5.74
CA ARG A 51 -4.58 10.65 5.82
C ARG A 51 -5.78 10.04 6.56
N GLY A 52 -5.67 8.78 7.02
CA GLY A 52 -6.72 8.08 7.76
C GLY A 52 -7.64 7.23 6.89
N ASN A 53 -7.29 6.97 5.63
CA ASN A 53 -8.03 6.01 4.81
C ASN A 53 -7.74 4.58 5.27
N TYR A 54 -8.65 3.66 4.98
CA TYR A 54 -8.44 2.27 5.31
C TYR A 54 -7.29 1.66 4.50
N VAL A 55 -6.64 0.64 5.09
CA VAL A 55 -5.50 -0.05 4.47
C VAL A 55 -5.90 -0.74 3.16
N GLN A 56 -7.12 -1.27 3.07
CA GLN A 56 -7.63 -1.93 1.86
C GLN A 56 -7.89 -0.96 0.71
N ASP A 57 -8.22 0.29 1.01
CA ASP A 57 -8.43 1.33 0.00
C ASP A 57 -7.10 1.94 -0.46
N SER A 58 -6.15 2.04 0.48
CA SER A 58 -4.83 2.63 0.23
C SER A 58 -3.89 1.66 -0.48
N PHE A 59 -3.92 0.37 -0.13
CA PHE A 59 -3.00 -0.66 -0.66
C PHE A 59 -3.77 -1.78 -1.36
N LYS A 60 -4.37 -1.48 -2.51
CA LYS A 60 -5.24 -2.43 -3.23
C LYS A 60 -4.48 -3.62 -3.82
N THR A 61 -3.23 -3.39 -4.19
CA THR A 61 -2.35 -4.37 -4.84
C THR A 61 -1.61 -5.26 -3.84
N MET A 62 -1.64 -4.89 -2.55
CA MET A 62 -0.86 -5.55 -1.52
C MET A 62 -1.55 -6.81 -0.97
N PRO A 63 -0.82 -7.93 -0.80
CA PRO A 63 -1.37 -9.14 -0.22
C PRO A 63 -1.85 -8.90 1.23
N ALA A 64 -2.90 -9.61 1.62
CA ALA A 64 -3.49 -9.56 2.96
C ALA A 64 -2.47 -9.62 4.11
N PRO A 65 -1.47 -10.53 4.13
CA PRO A 65 -0.50 -10.59 5.23
C PRO A 65 0.36 -9.33 5.39
N LEU A 66 0.67 -8.61 4.32
CA LEU A 66 1.44 -7.36 4.42
C LEU A 66 0.56 -6.20 4.91
N ARG A 67 -0.72 -6.17 4.49
CA ARG A 67 -1.69 -5.20 5.01
C ARG A 67 -1.93 -5.39 6.51
N GLU A 68 -1.97 -6.64 6.96
CA GLU A 68 -2.09 -6.98 8.38
C GLU A 68 -0.89 -6.48 9.18
N GLN A 69 0.32 -6.64 8.63
CA GLN A 69 1.53 -6.07 9.24
C GLN A 69 1.46 -4.54 9.38
N ILE A 70 0.79 -3.83 8.47
CA ILE A 70 0.57 -2.37 8.56
C ILE A 70 -0.41 -2.03 9.69
N ILE A 71 -1.50 -2.79 9.83
CA ILE A 71 -2.55 -2.54 10.82
C ILE A 71 -2.06 -2.87 12.24
N THR A 72 -1.65 -4.12 12.46
CA THR A 72 -1.36 -4.64 13.80
C THR A 72 0.13 -4.69 14.13
N GLY A 73 1.00 -4.64 13.12
CA GLY A 73 2.44 -4.87 13.29
C GLY A 73 2.83 -6.35 13.23
N THR A 74 1.86 -7.26 13.07
CA THR A 74 2.14 -8.71 13.07
C THR A 74 2.82 -9.13 11.77
N HIS A 75 4.03 -9.68 11.87
CA HIS A 75 4.74 -10.19 10.69
C HIS A 75 4.00 -11.39 10.08
N PRO A 76 4.07 -11.60 8.75
CA PRO A 76 3.45 -12.74 8.08
C PRO A 76 3.82 -14.10 8.69
N GLU A 77 5.09 -14.26 9.09
CA GLU A 77 5.59 -15.46 9.77
C GLU A 77 4.98 -15.65 11.17
N CYS A 78 4.74 -14.56 11.90
CA CYS A 78 4.15 -14.60 13.22
C CYS A 78 2.66 -14.91 13.13
N TRP A 79 2.00 -14.38 12.10
CA TRP A 79 0.62 -14.70 11.80
C TRP A 79 0.44 -16.19 11.51
N GLN A 80 1.28 -16.76 10.63
CA GLN A 80 1.25 -18.20 10.34
C GLN A 80 1.53 -19.07 11.57
N LYS A 81 2.42 -18.64 12.48
CA LYS A 81 2.68 -19.36 13.73
C LYS A 81 1.48 -19.34 14.68
N MET A 82 0.73 -18.24 14.72
CA MET A 82 -0.43 -18.10 15.61
C MET A 82 -1.66 -18.86 15.11
N PHE A 83 -1.92 -18.79 13.80
CA PHE A 83 -3.17 -19.32 13.23
C PHE A 83 -2.99 -20.62 12.45
N GLY A 84 -1.75 -21.02 12.14
CA GLY A 84 -1.45 -22.21 11.36
C GLY A 84 -1.89 -22.07 9.90
N THR A 85 -1.32 -22.90 9.03
CA THR A 85 -1.91 -23.14 7.71
C THR A 85 -2.98 -24.20 7.88
N GLU A 86 -4.15 -23.98 7.27
CA GLU A 86 -5.28 -24.90 7.23
C GLU A 86 -4.78 -26.33 6.97
N LEU A 87 -5.22 -27.26 7.83
CA LEU A 87 -4.95 -28.69 7.70
C LEU A 87 -5.25 -29.10 6.24
N LYS A 88 -4.21 -29.43 5.47
CA LYS A 88 -4.41 -30.26 4.28
C LYS A 88 -4.85 -31.62 4.81
N GLU A 89 -6.16 -31.82 4.91
CA GLU A 89 -6.72 -33.16 4.98
C GLU A 89 -6.31 -33.84 3.67
N THR A 90 -5.27 -34.67 3.73
CA THR A 90 -5.00 -35.66 2.70
C THR A 90 -6.16 -36.64 2.74
N ILE A 91 -7.23 -36.36 2.00
CA ILE A 91 -8.19 -37.38 1.62
C ILE A 91 -7.42 -38.27 0.63
N ASN A 92 -6.82 -39.33 1.17
CA ASN A 92 -6.44 -40.48 0.37
C ASN A 92 -7.76 -41.21 0.07
N ASP A 93 -8.35 -40.93 -1.10
CA ASP A 93 -9.35 -41.79 -1.73
C ASP A 93 -8.65 -42.94 -2.47
#